data_AF-A0AB33IZL2-F1
#
_entry.id   AF-A0AB33IZL2-F1
#
_cell.length_a   1.000
_cell.length_b   1.000
_cell.length_c   1.000
_cell.angle_alpha   90.00
_cell.angle_beta   90.00
_cell.angle_gamma   90.00
#
_symmetry.space_group_name_H-M   'P 1'
#
loop_
_entity.id
_entity.type
_entity.pdbx_description
1 polymer ?
#
loop_
_entity_poly.entity_id
_entity_poly.type
_entity_poly.pdbx_seq_one_letter_code
_entity_poly.pdbx_strand_id
1 'polypeptide(L)'
;MNNMLETLIQRLHQGIVSFAYKKKDGSKRFAQGTLYGIGHTIKDDRSHHHCSYTLAYYDIDCRGWRSFIIDNLIEVGELRRSTIAEHHEICLALVVKLKEKMRNEGNTAFAYRKADGSIRYAHGILTGRTDIFGKYFVYFDTDKWEERRFRIDSFIGIGEPSEIDEYNGFVSVGNRKTDTSGKAYNDFGGIDIKTILAHRGIYIEDIKNIMVIDLLPELGKEQLRDIICKAAERLANL
;
A
#
# COMPACT_ATOMS: atom_id res chain seq x y z
N MET A 1 4.69 7.69 -27.80
CA MET A 1 4.63 8.48 -26.55
C MET A 1 3.72 7.83 -25.50
N ASN A 2 2.65 7.12 -25.88
CA ASN A 2 1.74 6.42 -24.95
C ASN A 2 2.38 5.37 -24.02
N ASN A 3 3.37 4.60 -24.49
CA ASN A 3 3.94 3.48 -23.72
C ASN A 3 4.67 3.91 -22.41
N MET A 4 5.31 5.10 -22.38
CA MET A 4 6.08 5.52 -21.20
C MET A 4 5.18 5.94 -20.04
N LEU A 5 4.12 6.71 -20.34
CA LEU A 5 3.13 7.11 -19.34
C LEU A 5 2.37 5.89 -18.80
N GLU A 6 1.92 5.00 -19.70
CA GLU A 6 1.25 3.76 -19.31
C GLU A 6 2.14 2.92 -18.39
N THR A 7 3.43 2.79 -18.73
CA THR A 7 4.42 2.11 -17.89
C THR A 7 4.57 2.78 -16.52
N LEU A 8 4.65 4.12 -16.47
CA LEU A 8 4.75 4.85 -15.21
C LEU A 8 3.52 4.59 -14.33
N ILE A 9 2.32 4.79 -14.88
CA ILE A 9 1.06 4.61 -14.17
C ILE A 9 0.97 3.18 -13.64
N GLN A 10 1.21 2.18 -14.50
CA GLN A 10 1.20 0.77 -14.09
C GLN A 10 2.18 0.48 -12.96
N ARG A 11 3.40 1.01 -13.02
CA ARG A 11 4.41 0.78 -11.97
C ARG A 11 4.06 1.53 -10.68
N LEU A 12 3.55 2.77 -10.77
CA LEU A 12 3.14 3.56 -9.60
C LEU A 12 2.02 2.86 -8.82
N HIS A 13 1.20 2.07 -9.52
CA HIS A 13 0.17 1.25 -8.91
C HIS A 13 0.72 0.00 -8.20
N GLN A 14 1.90 -0.48 -8.60
CA GLN A 14 2.53 -1.67 -8.03
C GLN A 14 3.47 -1.38 -6.86
N GLY A 15 3.94 -0.14 -6.72
CA GLY A 15 4.87 0.24 -5.66
C GLY A 15 5.43 1.65 -5.82
N ILE A 16 6.69 1.82 -5.42
CA ILE A 16 7.44 3.07 -5.53
C ILE A 16 8.27 3.03 -6.80
N VAL A 17 8.15 4.06 -7.62
CA VAL A 17 8.81 4.17 -8.92
C VAL A 17 9.70 5.40 -8.94
N SER A 18 10.93 5.26 -9.42
CA SER A 18 11.75 6.42 -9.78
C SER A 18 11.36 6.93 -11.17
N PHE A 19 11.23 8.23 -11.35
CA PHE A 19 10.95 8.84 -12.66
C PHE A 19 11.45 10.28 -12.68
N ALA A 20 11.58 10.86 -13.86
CA ALA A 20 11.95 12.27 -13.99
C ALA A 20 10.99 13.03 -14.91
N TYR A 21 10.75 14.30 -14.57
CA TYR A 21 9.95 15.20 -15.37
C TYR A 21 10.50 16.62 -15.37
N LYS A 22 10.13 17.40 -16.39
CA LYS A 22 10.51 18.81 -16.52
C LYS A 22 9.60 19.69 -15.67
N LYS A 23 10.19 20.53 -14.83
CA LYS A 23 9.48 21.57 -14.07
C LYS A 23 9.11 22.76 -14.99
N LYS A 24 8.21 23.62 -14.53
CA LYS A 24 7.81 24.85 -15.24
C LYS A 24 9.00 25.79 -15.52
N ASP A 25 9.98 25.84 -14.62
CA ASP A 25 11.22 26.62 -14.76
C ASP A 25 12.24 25.98 -15.73
N GLY A 26 11.91 24.84 -16.33
CA GLY A 26 12.78 24.12 -17.25
C GLY A 26 13.77 23.16 -16.59
N SER A 27 13.93 23.22 -15.26
CA SER A 27 14.79 22.28 -14.52
C SER A 27 14.19 20.86 -14.50
N LYS A 28 15.05 19.85 -14.33
CA LYS A 28 14.62 18.45 -14.20
C LYS A 28 14.37 18.12 -12.73
N ARG A 29 13.26 17.43 -12.46
CA ARG A 29 12.96 16.81 -11.16
C ARG A 29 13.12 15.31 -11.29
N PHE A 30 13.95 14.72 -10.45
CA PHE A 30 13.95 13.28 -10.18
C PHE A 30 13.05 13.05 -8.98
N ALA A 31 12.11 12.11 -9.09
CA ALA A 31 11.13 11.82 -8.05
C ALA A 31 11.07 10.30 -7.81
N GLN A 32 10.85 9.92 -6.56
CA GLN A 32 10.33 8.61 -6.20
C GLN A 32 8.87 8.76 -5.80
N GLY A 33 7.96 8.02 -6.45
CA GLY A 33 6.54 8.19 -6.20
C GLY A 33 5.71 6.91 -6.22
N THR A 34 4.48 7.01 -5.72
CA THR A 34 3.49 5.92 -5.75
C THR A 34 2.07 6.45 -5.93
N LEU A 35 1.17 5.59 -6.41
CA LEU A 35 -0.28 5.79 -6.49
C LEU A 35 -1.05 4.96 -5.45
N TYR A 36 -0.35 4.41 -4.46
CA TYR A 36 -0.95 3.63 -3.39
C TYR A 36 -2.16 4.32 -2.77
N GLY A 37 -3.29 3.63 -2.74
CA GLY A 37 -4.56 4.05 -2.13
C GLY A 37 -5.33 5.20 -2.78
N ILE A 38 -4.82 5.80 -3.87
CA ILE A 38 -5.57 6.77 -4.68
C ILE A 38 -5.57 6.46 -6.17
N GLY A 39 -4.93 5.39 -6.62
CA GLY A 39 -4.76 5.11 -8.05
C GLY A 39 -6.08 5.05 -8.82
N HIS A 40 -7.13 4.52 -8.19
CA HIS A 40 -8.49 4.46 -8.75
C HIS A 40 -9.21 5.82 -8.86
N THR A 41 -8.73 6.85 -8.15
CA THR A 41 -9.30 8.21 -8.25
C THR A 41 -8.79 8.96 -9.49
N ILE A 42 -7.80 8.40 -10.19
CA ILE A 42 -7.30 8.95 -11.44
C ILE A 42 -8.15 8.38 -12.57
N LYS A 43 -9.00 9.22 -13.16
CA LYS A 43 -9.87 8.82 -14.28
C LYS A 43 -9.03 8.44 -15.51
N ASP A 44 -9.14 7.19 -15.95
CA ASP A 44 -8.61 6.70 -17.24
C ASP A 44 -9.65 6.99 -18.33
N ASP A 45 -9.84 8.27 -18.68
CA ASP A 45 -10.70 8.59 -19.81
C ASP A 45 -9.90 8.51 -21.12
N ARG A 46 -9.95 7.33 -21.74
CA ARG A 46 -9.29 7.00 -23.02
C ARG A 46 -9.79 7.85 -24.20
N SER A 47 -10.72 8.78 -23.98
CA SER A 47 -11.34 9.61 -25.01
C SER A 47 -10.78 11.04 -25.14
N HIS A 48 -9.79 11.43 -24.32
CA HIS A 48 -9.33 12.82 -24.29
C HIS A 48 -7.95 13.02 -24.93
N HIS A 49 -7.93 13.04 -26.25
CA HIS A 49 -6.79 13.53 -27.03
C HIS A 49 -6.57 15.05 -26.79
N HIS A 50 -5.31 15.43 -26.54
CA HIS A 50 -4.75 16.79 -26.67
C HIS A 50 -4.99 17.85 -25.56
N CYS A 51 -5.05 17.47 -24.27
CA CYS A 51 -4.90 18.42 -23.15
C CYS A 51 -3.75 18.00 -22.23
N SER A 52 -2.91 18.96 -21.82
CA SER A 52 -1.81 18.82 -20.87
C SER A 52 -2.33 18.45 -19.46
N TYR A 53 -2.74 17.19 -19.27
CA TYR A 53 -3.23 16.71 -17.98
C TYR A 53 -2.09 16.56 -16.96
N THR A 54 -2.41 16.64 -15.68
CA THR A 54 -1.46 16.46 -14.59
C THR A 54 -1.60 15.08 -13.95
N LEU A 55 -0.51 14.31 -13.86
CA LEU A 55 -0.48 13.08 -13.08
C LEU A 55 -0.17 13.42 -11.62
N ALA A 56 -1.13 13.15 -10.72
CA ALA A 56 -0.92 13.23 -9.27
C ALA A 56 -0.22 11.97 -8.76
N TYR A 57 0.61 12.09 -7.71
CA TYR A 57 1.29 10.98 -7.06
C TYR A 57 1.70 11.37 -5.64
N TYR A 58 1.97 10.39 -4.78
CA TYR A 58 2.64 10.63 -3.50
C TYR A 58 4.14 10.61 -3.73
N ASP A 59 4.82 11.74 -3.49
CA ASP A 59 6.27 11.89 -3.59
C ASP A 59 6.90 11.43 -2.26
N ILE A 60 7.73 10.37 -2.32
CA ILE A 60 8.39 9.77 -1.17
C ILE A 60 9.44 10.71 -0.59
N ASP A 61 10.21 11.39 -1.45
CA ASP A 61 11.29 12.29 -1.03
C ASP A 61 10.73 13.53 -0.34
N CYS A 62 9.56 14.01 -0.79
CA CYS A 62 8.88 15.15 -0.21
C CYS A 62 7.82 14.81 0.84
N ARG A 63 7.56 13.52 1.07
CA ARG A 63 6.52 13.01 1.97
C ARG A 63 5.18 13.71 1.75
N GLY A 64 4.76 13.82 0.50
CA GLY A 64 3.60 14.63 0.16
C GLY A 64 3.06 14.41 -1.24
N TRP A 65 1.77 14.73 -1.39
CA TRP A 65 1.09 14.68 -2.68
C TRP A 65 1.61 15.76 -3.63
N ARG A 66 1.97 15.36 -4.84
CA ARG A 66 2.42 16.25 -5.93
C ARG A 66 1.72 15.90 -7.22
N SER A 67 1.83 16.79 -8.19
CA SER A 67 1.45 16.49 -9.57
C SER A 67 2.41 17.12 -10.56
N PHE A 68 2.47 16.55 -11.77
CA PHE A 68 3.24 17.11 -12.87
C PHE A 68 2.47 16.97 -14.18
N ILE A 69 2.75 17.85 -15.14
CA ILE A 69 2.15 17.77 -16.48
C ILE A 69 2.71 16.55 -17.20
N ILE A 70 1.84 15.68 -17.70
CA ILE A 70 2.22 14.39 -18.30
C ILE A 70 3.19 14.55 -19.47
N ASP A 71 2.99 15.56 -20.31
CA ASP A 71 3.88 15.85 -21.45
C ASP A 71 5.30 16.24 -21.02
N ASN A 72 5.48 16.60 -19.74
CA ASN A 72 6.80 16.87 -19.18
C ASN A 72 7.52 15.61 -18.69
N LEU A 73 6.94 14.40 -18.82
CA LEU A 73 7.60 13.15 -18.47
C LEU A 73 8.84 12.95 -19.34
N ILE A 74 9.98 12.70 -18.70
CA ILE A 74 11.27 12.52 -19.36
C ILE A 74 11.66 11.03 -19.37
N GLU A 75 11.57 10.36 -18.22
CA GLU A 75 11.99 8.98 -18.07
C GLU A 75 11.24 8.26 -16.95
N VAL A 76 11.19 6.93 -17.04
CA VAL A 76 10.62 6.03 -16.03
C VAL A 76 11.70 5.03 -15.65
N GLY A 77 12.05 5.03 -14.37
CA GLY A 77 13.07 4.19 -13.77
C GLY A 77 12.49 3.00 -13.01
N GLU A 78 13.25 2.53 -12.02
CA GLU A 78 13.02 1.27 -11.31
C GLU A 78 11.75 1.30 -10.45
N LEU A 79 11.08 0.14 -10.42
CA LEU A 79 10.00 -0.17 -9.49
C LEU A 79 10.59 -0.93 -8.29
N ARG A 80 10.28 -0.47 -7.09
CA ARG A 80 10.58 -1.17 -5.83
C ARG A 80 9.37 -1.23 -4.92
N ARG A 81 9.40 -2.17 -3.98
CA ARG A 81 8.43 -2.20 -2.89
C ARG A 81 8.75 -1.10 -1.87
N SER A 82 7.73 -0.62 -1.18
CA SER A 82 7.88 0.26 -0.03
C SER A 82 8.50 -0.50 1.14
N THR A 83 9.30 0.20 1.93
CA THR A 83 9.66 -0.23 3.28
C THR A 83 8.47 -0.06 4.24
N ILE A 84 8.53 -0.67 5.42
CA ILE A 84 7.49 -0.54 6.46
C ILE A 84 7.29 0.92 6.85
N ALA A 85 8.39 1.68 7.00
CA ALA A 85 8.32 3.09 7.36
C ALA A 85 7.70 3.94 6.23
N GLU A 86 8.09 3.72 4.97
CA GLU A 86 7.48 4.42 3.84
C GLU A 86 5.99 4.10 3.71
N HIS A 87 5.61 2.83 3.90
CA HIS A 87 4.21 2.41 3.89
C HIS A 87 3.39 3.16 4.95
N HIS A 88 3.91 3.22 6.19
CA HIS A 88 3.26 3.97 7.27
C HIS A 88 3.07 5.45 6.90
N GLU A 89 4.11 6.10 6.38
CA GLU A 89 4.06 7.51 5.95
C GLU A 89 3.06 7.74 4.81
N ILE A 90 3.01 6.83 3.83
CA ILE A 90 2.02 6.88 2.74
C ILE A 90 0.60 6.77 3.33
N CYS A 91 0.36 5.81 4.23
CA CYS A 91 -0.94 5.63 4.87
C CYS A 91 -1.33 6.84 5.74
N LEU A 92 -0.39 7.48 6.43
CA LEU A 92 -0.62 8.74 7.15
C LEU A 92 -1.07 9.83 6.18
N ALA A 93 -0.39 9.99 5.05
CA ALA A 93 -0.74 10.97 4.03
C ALA A 93 -2.10 10.68 3.38
N LEU A 94 -2.46 9.41 3.21
CA LEU A 94 -3.80 8.99 2.79
C LEU A 94 -4.86 9.37 3.83
N VAL A 95 -4.60 9.16 5.12
CA VAL A 95 -5.52 9.58 6.18
C VAL A 95 -5.73 11.09 6.16
N VAL A 96 -4.67 11.89 5.91
CA VAL A 96 -4.80 13.34 5.73
C VAL A 96 -5.74 13.65 4.56
N LYS A 97 -5.59 12.98 3.41
CA LYS A 97 -6.49 13.13 2.26
C LYS A 97 -7.92 12.70 2.55
N LEU A 98 -8.12 11.60 3.25
CA LEU A 98 -9.45 11.14 3.68
C LEU A 98 -10.11 12.19 4.56
N LYS A 99 -9.37 12.77 5.52
CA LYS A 99 -9.87 13.86 6.36
C LYS A 99 -10.24 15.11 5.56
N GLU A 100 -9.44 15.48 4.57
CA GLU A 100 -9.77 16.58 3.65
C GLU A 100 -11.07 16.32 2.89
N LYS A 101 -11.21 15.12 2.33
CA LYS A 101 -12.41 14.71 1.58
C LYS A 101 -13.65 14.69 2.47
N MET A 102 -13.56 14.11 3.67
CA MET A 102 -14.66 14.11 4.64
C MET A 102 -15.07 15.52 5.10
N ARG A 103 -14.13 16.46 5.21
CA ARG A 103 -14.48 17.87 5.52
C ARG A 103 -15.21 18.55 4.37
N ASN A 104 -14.81 18.28 3.14
CA ASN A 104 -15.33 18.96 1.96
C ASN A 104 -16.65 18.36 1.47
N GLU A 105 -16.77 17.03 1.52
CA GLU A 105 -17.87 16.26 0.92
C GLU A 105 -18.77 15.59 1.98
N GLY A 106 -18.34 15.54 3.24
CA GLY A 106 -19.06 14.86 4.31
C GLY A 106 -18.88 13.34 4.23
N ASN A 107 -19.96 12.62 3.95
CA ASN A 107 -19.94 11.16 3.94
C ASN A 107 -19.05 10.62 2.82
N THR A 108 -17.95 9.95 3.18
CA THR A 108 -16.90 9.55 2.25
C THR A 108 -16.72 8.04 2.27
N ALA A 109 -16.69 7.41 1.10
CA ALA A 109 -16.36 6.00 0.92
C ALA A 109 -14.85 5.76 0.99
N PHE A 110 -14.46 4.68 1.67
CA PHE A 110 -13.07 4.23 1.76
C PHE A 110 -12.99 2.77 2.19
N ALA A 111 -11.81 2.16 2.05
CA ALA A 111 -11.57 0.78 2.42
C ALA A 111 -10.31 0.58 3.27
N TYR A 112 -10.36 -0.39 4.18
CA TYR A 112 -9.22 -0.81 4.98
C TYR A 112 -9.28 -2.31 5.30
N ARG A 113 -8.11 -2.90 5.59
CA ARG A 113 -8.00 -4.30 5.97
C ARG A 113 -8.30 -4.48 7.46
N LYS A 114 -9.16 -5.44 7.79
CA LYS A 114 -9.43 -5.84 9.18
C LYS A 114 -8.32 -6.74 9.72
N ALA A 115 -8.31 -6.93 11.04
CA ALA A 115 -7.39 -7.86 11.72
C ALA A 115 -7.56 -9.31 11.24
N ASP A 116 -8.75 -9.71 10.81
CA ASP A 116 -9.03 -11.03 10.22
C ASP A 116 -8.57 -11.16 8.75
N GLY A 117 -7.94 -10.12 8.19
CA GLY A 117 -7.42 -10.10 6.82
C GLY A 117 -8.45 -9.71 5.75
N SER A 118 -9.75 -9.72 6.06
CA SER A 118 -10.80 -9.32 5.12
C SER A 118 -10.90 -7.80 4.99
N ILE A 119 -11.39 -7.34 3.84
CA ILE A 119 -11.52 -5.91 3.53
C ILE A 119 -12.84 -5.40 4.09
N ARG A 120 -12.81 -4.23 4.73
CA ARG A 120 -14.01 -3.44 5.00
C ARG A 120 -14.05 -2.27 4.03
N TYR A 121 -15.18 -2.15 3.34
CA TYR A 121 -15.61 -0.93 2.69
C TYR A 121 -16.55 -0.21 3.66
N ALA A 122 -16.35 1.08 3.84
CA ALA A 122 -17.10 1.88 4.79
C ALA A 122 -17.40 3.25 4.21
N HIS A 123 -18.57 3.76 4.55
CA HIS A 123 -18.89 5.17 4.46
C HIS A 123 -18.72 5.80 5.83
N GLY A 124 -17.98 6.91 5.88
CA GLY A 124 -17.74 7.56 7.15
C GLY A 124 -17.63 9.07 7.09
N ILE A 125 -17.81 9.65 8.27
CA ILE A 125 -17.58 11.07 8.54
C ILE A 125 -16.57 11.23 9.68
N LEU A 126 -15.98 12.43 9.76
CA LEU A 126 -15.06 12.75 10.85
C LEU A 126 -15.79 12.73 12.19
N THR A 127 -15.16 12.08 13.16
CA THR A 127 -15.50 12.27 14.57
C THR A 127 -14.71 13.46 15.10
N GLY A 128 -15.26 14.19 16.07
CA GLY A 128 -14.56 15.31 16.72
C GLY A 128 -13.33 14.92 17.55
N ARG A 129 -12.97 13.62 17.57
CA ARG A 129 -11.83 13.08 18.32
C ARG A 129 -10.60 12.99 17.41
N THR A 130 -9.48 13.49 17.88
CA THR A 130 -8.18 13.36 17.22
C THR A 130 -7.40 12.22 17.87
N ASP A 131 -6.94 11.23 17.08
CA ASP A 131 -5.96 10.27 17.58
C ASP A 131 -4.63 11.00 17.81
N ILE A 132 -4.12 10.91 19.03
CA ILE A 132 -2.96 11.65 19.54
C ILE A 132 -1.65 11.04 19.03
N PHE A 133 -1.68 9.79 18.52
CA PHE A 133 -0.47 9.01 18.22
C PHE A 133 -0.32 8.56 16.77
N GLY A 134 -1.23 8.91 15.86
CA GLY A 134 -1.12 8.53 14.44
C GLY A 134 -1.08 7.02 14.19
N LYS A 135 -1.61 6.21 15.12
CA LYS A 135 -1.65 4.74 14.99
C LYS A 135 -2.98 4.27 14.43
N TYR A 136 -4.06 4.97 14.77
CA TYR A 136 -5.41 4.63 14.36
C TYR A 136 -6.11 5.83 13.74
N PHE A 137 -6.96 5.55 12.77
CA PHE A 137 -7.95 6.50 12.30
C PHE A 137 -9.30 6.16 12.92
N VAL A 138 -9.95 7.16 13.53
CA VAL A 138 -11.27 7.05 14.16
C VAL A 138 -12.29 7.80 13.32
N TYR A 139 -13.43 7.17 13.06
CA TYR A 139 -14.50 7.73 12.21
C TYR A 139 -15.86 7.23 12.68
N PHE A 140 -16.91 7.94 12.27
CA PHE A 140 -18.28 7.47 12.47
C PHE A 140 -18.73 6.75 11.21
N ASP A 141 -18.99 5.46 11.32
CA ASP A 141 -19.44 4.60 10.22
C ASP A 141 -20.94 4.86 9.99
N THR A 142 -21.29 5.43 8.85
CA THR A 142 -22.69 5.76 8.54
C THR A 142 -23.51 4.55 8.11
N ASP A 143 -22.86 3.48 7.66
CA ASP A 143 -23.54 2.23 7.28
C ASP A 143 -23.96 1.43 8.52
N LYS A 144 -23.18 1.55 9.60
CA LYS A 144 -23.35 0.79 10.84
C LYS A 144 -23.83 1.65 12.01
N TRP A 145 -23.88 2.97 11.83
CA TRP A 145 -24.29 3.94 12.84
C TRP A 145 -23.49 3.83 14.15
N GLU A 146 -22.19 3.60 14.05
CA GLU A 146 -21.31 3.48 15.20
C GLU A 146 -19.93 4.10 14.97
N GLU A 147 -19.25 4.50 16.05
CA GLU A 147 -17.84 4.89 15.99
C GLU A 147 -16.97 3.65 15.76
N ARG A 148 -16.10 3.73 14.76
CA ARG A 148 -15.13 2.68 14.44
C ARG A 148 -13.74 3.26 14.34
N ARG A 149 -12.75 2.37 14.41
CA ARG A 149 -11.35 2.70 14.16
C ARG A 149 -10.63 1.62 13.38
N PHE A 150 -9.58 2.01 12.67
CA PHE A 150 -8.68 1.08 11.98
C PHE A 150 -7.23 1.53 12.11
N ARG A 151 -6.29 0.58 12.04
CA ARG A 151 -4.85 0.88 12.05
C ARG A 151 -4.48 1.61 10.77
N ILE A 152 -3.74 2.71 10.87
CA ILE A 152 -3.37 3.51 9.69
C ILE A 152 -2.68 2.66 8.62
N ASP A 153 -1.78 1.75 9.01
CA ASP A 153 -1.08 0.82 8.10
C ASP A 153 -2.02 -0.11 7.31
N SER A 154 -3.24 -0.31 7.80
CA SER A 154 -4.25 -1.16 7.16
C SER A 154 -5.08 -0.40 6.13
N PHE A 155 -4.81 0.88 5.90
CA PHE A 155 -5.58 1.69 4.96
C PHE A 155 -5.34 1.21 3.52
N ILE A 156 -6.41 0.93 2.76
CA ILE A 156 -6.32 0.45 1.38
C ILE A 156 -6.50 1.60 0.39
N GLY A 157 -7.49 2.47 0.58
CA GLY A 157 -7.74 3.59 -0.31
C GLY A 157 -9.07 4.30 -0.11
N ILE A 158 -9.28 5.38 -0.85
CA ILE A 158 -10.44 6.29 -0.72
C ILE A 158 -11.35 6.18 -1.93
N GLY A 159 -12.51 5.56 -1.83
CA GLY A 159 -13.45 5.39 -2.94
C GLY A 159 -14.44 4.26 -2.70
N GLU A 160 -15.33 4.07 -3.67
CA GLU A 160 -16.31 2.99 -3.66
C GLU A 160 -15.67 1.62 -3.95
N PRO A 161 -16.30 0.50 -3.56
CA PRO A 161 -15.76 -0.84 -3.81
C PRO A 161 -15.41 -1.09 -5.28
N SER A 162 -16.27 -0.68 -6.22
CA SER A 162 -16.02 -0.85 -7.66
C SER A 162 -14.76 -0.14 -8.12
N GLU A 163 -14.50 1.05 -7.59
CA GLU A 163 -13.32 1.85 -7.93
C GLU A 163 -12.04 1.20 -7.36
N ILE A 164 -12.12 0.70 -6.13
CA ILE A 164 -10.97 0.09 -5.43
C ILE A 164 -10.65 -1.33 -5.97
N ASP A 165 -11.65 -2.11 -6.34
CA ASP A 165 -11.49 -3.52 -6.73
C ASP A 165 -11.03 -3.69 -8.18
N GLU A 166 -11.58 -2.90 -9.11
CA GLU A 166 -11.11 -2.86 -10.51
C GLU A 166 -9.61 -2.54 -10.58
N TYR A 167 -9.17 -1.68 -9.65
CA TYR A 167 -7.81 -1.26 -9.50
C TYR A 167 -6.88 -2.32 -8.88
N ASN A 168 -7.31 -3.00 -7.81
CA ASN A 168 -6.52 -4.09 -7.20
C ASN A 168 -6.35 -5.30 -8.14
N GLY A 169 -7.27 -5.52 -9.09
CA GLY A 169 -7.15 -6.53 -10.13
C GLY A 169 -5.94 -6.32 -11.05
N PHE A 170 -5.58 -5.05 -11.34
CA PHE A 170 -4.44 -4.70 -12.21
C PHE A 170 -3.07 -5.00 -11.56
N VAL A 171 -2.98 -4.93 -10.23
CA VAL A 171 -1.77 -5.23 -9.45
C VAL A 171 -1.45 -6.73 -9.45
N SER A 172 -2.46 -7.59 -9.59
CA SER A 172 -2.31 -9.06 -9.52
C SER A 172 -1.75 -9.71 -10.79
N VAL A 173 -1.64 -8.98 -11.92
CA VAL A 173 -1.15 -9.52 -13.20
C VAL A 173 0.39 -9.69 -13.22
N GLY A 174 1.11 -9.22 -12.19
CA GLY A 174 2.57 -9.25 -12.12
C GLY A 174 3.25 -10.53 -11.61
N ASN A 175 2.51 -11.51 -11.08
CA ASN A 175 3.11 -12.77 -10.60
C ASN A 175 3.40 -13.74 -11.75
N ARG A 176 4.39 -13.43 -12.59
CA ARG A 176 5.01 -14.43 -13.47
C ARG A 176 5.85 -15.38 -12.62
N LYS A 177 5.55 -16.67 -12.77
CA LYS A 177 6.27 -17.82 -12.22
C LYS A 177 7.77 -17.66 -12.47
N THR A 178 8.57 -17.62 -11.42
CA THR A 178 10.01 -17.88 -11.51
C THR A 178 10.25 -19.37 -11.28
N ASP A 179 10.92 -19.96 -12.25
CA ASP A 179 11.21 -21.39 -12.36
C ASP A 179 11.95 -21.96 -11.15
N THR A 180 11.54 -23.17 -10.80
CA THR A 180 12.19 -24.08 -9.85
C THR A 180 13.57 -24.49 -10.38
N SER A 181 14.64 -24.04 -9.71
CA SER A 181 15.92 -24.74 -9.73
C SER A 181 16.28 -25.17 -8.30
N GLY A 182 16.50 -26.47 -8.14
CA GLY A 182 16.64 -27.12 -6.84
C GLY A 182 17.91 -26.68 -6.11
N LYS A 183 17.74 -26.27 -4.86
CA LYS A 183 18.79 -26.36 -3.83
C LYS A 183 18.15 -26.82 -2.53
N ALA A 184 18.76 -27.84 -1.94
CA ALA A 184 18.34 -28.50 -0.71
C ALA A 184 18.18 -27.52 0.45
N TYR A 185 17.06 -27.59 1.17
CA TYR A 185 16.89 -26.92 2.46
C TYR A 185 16.02 -27.78 3.38
N ASN A 186 16.66 -28.71 4.09
CA ASN A 186 16.08 -29.44 5.20
C ASN A 186 17.10 -29.49 6.34
N ASP A 187 17.28 -28.36 7.03
CA ASP A 187 17.62 -28.34 8.45
C ASP A 187 17.25 -26.97 9.02
N PHE A 188 16.30 -26.94 9.96
CA PHE A 188 15.78 -25.73 10.57
C PHE A 188 16.03 -25.69 12.09
N GLY A 189 16.91 -26.55 12.61
CA GLY A 189 17.32 -26.54 14.01
C GLY A 189 18.01 -25.24 14.47
N GLY A 190 18.39 -24.37 13.53
CA GLY A 190 19.10 -23.11 13.79
C GLY A 190 18.37 -21.82 13.37
N ILE A 191 17.09 -21.86 12.94
CA ILE A 191 16.39 -20.61 12.61
C ILE A 191 16.00 -19.90 13.91
N ASP A 192 16.87 -19.01 14.36
CA ASP A 192 16.53 -18.03 15.36
C ASP A 192 15.77 -16.86 14.71
N ILE A 193 14.45 -17.02 14.64
CA ILE A 193 13.50 -16.00 14.16
C ILE A 193 13.76 -14.64 14.85
N LYS A 194 14.20 -14.67 16.11
CA LYS A 194 14.57 -13.45 16.84
C LYS A 194 15.71 -12.70 16.15
N THR A 195 16.81 -13.38 15.83
CA THR A 195 17.94 -12.77 15.13
C THR A 195 17.56 -12.27 13.74
N ILE A 196 16.73 -13.00 13.00
CA ILE A 196 16.26 -12.58 11.66
C ILE A 196 15.42 -11.30 11.74
N LEU A 197 14.53 -11.21 12.73
CA LEU A 197 13.68 -10.04 12.97
C LEU A 197 14.50 -8.85 13.51
N ALA A 198 15.45 -9.10 14.41
CA ALA A 198 16.32 -8.08 14.99
C ALA A 198 17.23 -7.43 13.93
N HIS A 199 17.78 -8.21 13.00
CA HIS A 199 18.55 -7.70 11.87
C HIS A 199 17.72 -6.79 10.93
N ARG A 200 16.39 -6.82 11.05
CA ARG A 200 15.46 -5.97 10.29
C ARG A 200 14.78 -4.91 11.16
N GLY A 201 15.32 -4.65 12.35
CA GLY A 201 14.85 -3.60 13.27
C GLY A 201 13.60 -3.97 14.08
N ILE A 202 13.19 -5.24 14.07
CA ILE A 202 12.08 -5.75 14.87
C ILE A 202 12.66 -6.38 16.14
N TYR A 203 12.64 -5.60 17.23
CA TYR A 203 13.12 -6.05 18.53
C TYR A 203 12.03 -6.83 19.27
N ILE A 204 12.44 -7.97 19.84
CA ILE A 204 11.53 -9.00 20.33
C ILE A 204 11.01 -8.65 21.72
N GLU A 205 10.00 -7.78 21.77
CA GLU A 205 9.07 -7.69 22.90
C GLU A 205 7.61 -7.93 22.45
N ASP A 206 7.29 -7.75 21.16
CA ASP A 206 5.92 -7.76 20.61
C ASP A 206 5.61 -8.94 19.64
N ILE A 207 5.90 -10.19 20.03
CA ILE A 207 5.56 -11.37 19.21
C ILE A 207 4.03 -11.60 19.08
N LYS A 208 3.23 -11.00 19.98
CA LYS A 208 1.77 -11.21 20.00
C LYS A 208 1.02 -10.69 18.77
N ASN A 209 1.65 -9.86 17.94
CA ASN A 209 1.00 -9.19 16.81
C ASN A 209 1.61 -9.55 15.44
N ILE A 210 2.54 -10.51 15.36
CA ILE A 210 3.08 -10.98 14.08
C ILE A 210 2.07 -11.95 13.49
N MET A 211 1.47 -11.57 12.36
CA MET A 211 0.54 -12.44 11.64
C MET A 211 1.32 -13.31 10.66
N VAL A 212 0.81 -14.50 10.36
CA VAL A 212 1.40 -15.40 9.35
C VAL A 212 1.57 -14.71 8.00
N ILE A 213 0.70 -13.75 7.68
CA ILE A 213 0.79 -12.95 6.45
C ILE A 213 2.05 -12.08 6.39
N ASP A 214 2.58 -11.66 7.53
CA ASP A 214 3.80 -10.86 7.62
C ASP A 214 5.04 -11.70 7.28
N LEU A 215 4.90 -13.05 7.29
CA LEU A 215 5.93 -14.01 6.93
C LEU A 215 5.86 -14.45 5.46
N LEU A 216 4.76 -14.14 4.75
CA LEU A 216 4.58 -14.48 3.32
C LEU A 216 5.68 -13.93 2.40
N PRO A 217 6.27 -12.75 2.65
CA PRO A 217 7.37 -12.25 1.83
C PRO A 217 8.70 -12.98 2.06
N GLU A 218 8.86 -13.66 3.20
CA GLU A 218 10.15 -14.20 3.66
C GLU A 218 10.23 -15.72 3.56
N LEU A 219 9.08 -16.38 3.46
CA LEU A 219 8.97 -17.83 3.47
C LEU A 219 8.20 -18.31 2.24
N GLY A 220 8.74 -19.30 1.56
CA GLY A 220 8.05 -20.01 0.50
C GLY A 220 6.82 -20.76 1.02
N LYS A 221 5.92 -21.11 0.10
CA LYS A 221 4.65 -21.81 0.39
C LYS A 221 4.85 -23.08 1.23
N GLU A 222 5.89 -23.86 0.95
CA GLU A 222 6.24 -25.08 1.69
C GLU A 222 6.68 -24.77 3.13
N GLN A 223 7.47 -23.71 3.33
CA GLN A 223 8.00 -23.29 4.64
C GLN A 223 6.89 -22.75 5.54
N LEU A 224 5.96 -21.97 4.98
CA LEU A 224 4.77 -21.51 5.71
C LEU A 224 3.86 -22.66 6.11
N ARG A 225 3.61 -23.59 5.19
CA ARG A 225 2.81 -24.79 5.47
C ARG A 225 3.41 -25.58 6.63
N ASP A 226 4.71 -25.82 6.61
CA ASP A 226 5.40 -26.61 7.63
C ASP A 226 5.39 -25.93 9.01
N ILE A 227 5.57 -24.60 9.05
CA ILE A 227 5.47 -23.81 10.29
C ILE A 227 4.05 -23.87 10.87
N ILE A 228 3.03 -23.70 10.02
CA ILE A 228 1.62 -23.75 10.46
C ILE A 228 1.28 -25.15 10.98
N CYS A 229 1.71 -26.21 10.28
CA CYS A 229 1.50 -27.59 10.71
C CYS A 229 2.18 -27.88 12.06
N LYS A 230 3.45 -27.51 12.23
CA LYS A 230 4.19 -27.71 13.49
C LYS A 230 3.62 -26.89 14.65
N ALA A 231 3.15 -25.68 14.39
CA ALA A 231 2.47 -24.87 15.40
C ALA A 231 1.15 -25.51 15.85
N ALA A 232 0.36 -26.03 14.90
CA ALA A 232 -0.89 -26.74 15.18
C ALA A 232 -0.64 -28.05 15.96
N GLU A 233 0.39 -28.83 15.59
CA GLU A 233 0.80 -30.04 16.31
C GLU A 233 1.24 -29.73 17.75
N ARG A 234 2.01 -28.65 17.96
CA ARG A 234 2.39 -28.22 19.32
C ARG A 234 1.20 -27.75 20.13
N LEU A 235 0.24 -27.06 19.53
CA LEU A 235 -1.01 -26.64 20.18
C LEU A 235 -1.91 -27.82 20.54
N ALA A 236 -1.93 -28.87 19.71
CA ALA A 236 -2.70 -30.08 19.99
C ALA A 236 -2.09 -30.95 21.10
N ASN A 237 -0.79 -30.76 21.39
CA ASN A 237 -0.05 -31.47 22.43
C ASN A 237 0.15 -30.63 23.72
N LEU A 238 -0.48 -29.46 23.82
CA LEU A 238 -0.59 -28.63 25.02
C LEU A 238 -1.88 -28.98 25.78
#